data_AF-A0A9E4WEQ5-F1
#
_entry.id   AF-A0A9E4WEQ5-F1
#
_cell.length_a   1.000
_cell.length_b   1.000
_cell.length_c   1.000
_cell.angle_alpha   90.00
_cell.angle_beta   90.00
_cell.angle_gamma   90.00
#
_symmetry.space_group_name_H-M   'P 1'
#
loop_
_entity.id
_entity.type
_entity.pdbx_description
1 polymer ?
#
loop_
_entity_poly.entity_id
_entity_poly.type
_entity_poly.pdbx_seq_one_letter_code
_entity_poly.pdbx_strand_id
1 'polypeptide(L)'
;MVDVWGWFADPLEFEFMRRALLAVALVGVVSAVVGAFVVVRGMAFIGDALAHASFAGIAAAFALGVSIYLGAIVAAVATAVGIAFISQRGRIRFDTAIGVLFVGAFALGIVIVSRQDNYTVDLFSFVFGNVLGVSWNDLAVMAVMGTVVVALVGAFYKELLFV
;
A
#
# COMPACT_ATOMS: atom_id res chain seq x y z
N MET A 1 23.90 -21.63 28.78
CA MET A 1 24.26 -20.58 27.80
C MET A 1 23.13 -20.51 26.82
N VAL A 2 22.53 -19.34 26.62
CA VAL A 2 21.48 -19.17 25.60
C VAL A 2 22.13 -19.49 24.26
N ASP A 3 21.59 -20.46 23.52
CA ASP A 3 22.07 -20.79 22.20
C ASP A 3 21.65 -19.66 21.26
N VAL A 4 22.56 -18.71 21.06
CA VAL A 4 22.32 -17.48 20.28
C VAL A 4 21.94 -17.84 18.84
N TRP A 5 22.41 -18.98 18.33
CA TRP A 5 22.07 -19.44 16.98
C TRP A 5 20.64 -19.97 16.89
N GLY A 6 20.21 -20.77 17.87
CA GLY A 6 18.82 -21.23 17.99
C GLY A 6 17.84 -20.06 18.05
N TRP A 7 18.18 -18.99 18.79
CA TRP A 7 17.33 -17.80 18.88
C TRP A 7 16.95 -17.17 17.52
N PHE A 8 17.84 -17.22 16.52
CA PHE A 8 17.56 -16.75 15.16
C PHE A 8 16.98 -17.84 14.24
N ALA A 9 17.37 -19.10 14.42
CA ALA A 9 16.99 -20.20 13.54
C ALA A 9 15.61 -20.79 13.88
N ASP A 10 15.27 -20.91 15.16
CA ASP A 10 14.04 -21.55 15.63
C ASP A 10 12.77 -20.87 15.07
N PRO A 11 12.66 -19.52 14.96
CA PRO A 11 11.51 -18.89 14.35
C PRO A 11 11.33 -19.23 12.87
N LEU A 12 12.42 -19.54 12.16
CA LEU A 12 12.38 -19.87 10.73
C LEU A 12 11.77 -21.25 10.47
N GLU A 13 11.67 -22.12 11.48
CA GLU A 13 11.02 -23.42 11.32
C GLU A 13 9.53 -23.24 10.98
N PHE A 14 8.90 -22.18 11.49
CA PHE A 14 7.50 -21.88 11.24
C PHE A 14 7.25 -21.33 9.83
N GLU A 15 6.31 -21.96 9.11
CA GLU A 15 5.97 -21.57 7.74
C GLU A 15 5.41 -20.15 7.63
N PHE A 16 4.62 -19.69 8.61
CA PHE A 16 4.12 -18.31 8.63
C PHE A 16 5.26 -17.29 8.77
N MET A 17 6.33 -17.62 9.48
CA MET A 17 7.49 -16.75 9.64
C MET A 17 8.28 -16.65 8.34
N ARG A 18 8.47 -17.78 7.64
CA ARG A 18 9.12 -17.78 6.31
C ARG A 18 8.33 -16.94 5.31
N ARG A 19 7.00 -17.10 5.26
CA ARG A 19 6.13 -16.31 4.39
C ARG A 19 6.18 -14.82 4.75
N ALA A 20 6.12 -14.48 6.03
CA ALA A 20 6.25 -13.11 6.52
C ALA A 20 7.57 -12.47 6.08
N LEU A 21 8.69 -13.17 6.25
CA LEU A 21 10.02 -12.68 5.82
C LEU A 21 10.10 -12.47 4.32
N LEU A 22 9.59 -13.40 3.52
CA LEU A 22 9.53 -13.26 2.06
C LEU A 22 8.66 -12.07 1.63
N ALA A 23 7.50 -11.89 2.27
CA ALA A 23 6.60 -10.78 1.99
C ALA A 23 7.28 -9.43 2.28
N VAL A 24 7.92 -9.29 3.44
CA VAL A 24 8.63 -8.05 3.82
C VAL A 24 9.85 -7.82 2.91
N ALA A 25 10.57 -8.86 2.50
CA ALA A 25 11.67 -8.74 1.56
C ALA A 25 11.18 -8.22 0.19
N LEU A 26 10.08 -8.76 -0.34
CA LEU A 26 9.46 -8.29 -1.59
C LEU A 26 9.03 -6.82 -1.49
N VAL A 27 8.32 -6.47 -0.41
CA VAL A 27 7.88 -5.09 -0.17
C VAL A 27 9.08 -4.16 -0.01
N GLY A 28 10.14 -4.59 0.66
CA GLY A 28 11.38 -3.84 0.84
C GLY A 28 12.08 -3.51 -0.49
N VAL A 29 12.17 -4.48 -1.40
CA VAL A 29 12.76 -4.26 -2.74
C VAL A 29 11.93 -3.26 -3.54
N VAL A 30 10.62 -3.44 -3.60
CA VAL A 30 9.73 -2.52 -4.34
C VAL A 30 9.77 -1.11 -3.75
N SER A 31 9.73 -1.01 -2.43
CA SER A 31 9.78 0.26 -1.70
C SER A 31 11.12 0.97 -1.89
N ALA A 32 12.24 0.24 -1.94
CA ALA A 32 13.55 0.84 -2.19
C ALA A 32 13.62 1.45 -3.60
N VAL A 33 13.10 0.74 -4.61
CA VAL A 33 13.10 1.20 -6.00
C VAL A 33 12.19 2.42 -6.17
N VAL A 34 10.94 2.35 -5.71
CA VAL A 34 9.97 3.44 -5.84
C VAL A 34 10.35 4.63 -4.94
N GLY A 35 10.81 4.34 -3.73
CA GLY A 35 11.18 5.31 -2.70
C GLY A 35 12.26 6.28 -3.15
N ALA A 36 13.25 5.81 -3.92
CA ALA A 36 14.30 6.67 -4.48
C ALA A 36 13.70 7.82 -5.32
N PHE A 37 12.72 7.52 -6.18
CA PHE A 37 12.04 8.54 -6.99
C PHE A 37 11.11 9.42 -6.16
N VAL A 38 10.43 8.84 -5.17
CA VAL A 38 9.56 9.58 -4.25
C VAL A 38 10.34 10.66 -3.48
N VAL A 39 11.54 10.32 -2.99
CA VAL A 39 12.41 11.26 -2.26
C VAL A 39 12.92 12.37 -3.18
N VAL A 40 13.45 12.04 -4.37
CA VAL A 40 13.97 13.04 -5.31
C VAL A 40 12.89 14.00 -5.78
N ARG A 41 11.64 13.54 -5.89
CA ARG A 41 10.49 14.35 -6.31
C ARG A 41 9.79 15.07 -5.14
N GLY A 42 10.32 14.95 -3.92
CA GLY A 42 9.75 15.58 -2.73
C GLY A 42 8.35 15.08 -2.38
N MET A 43 7.93 13.89 -2.81
CA MET A 43 6.60 13.33 -2.56
C MET A 43 6.56 12.47 -1.29
N ALA A 44 7.19 12.91 -0.21
CA ALA A 44 7.52 12.05 0.94
C ALA A 44 6.30 11.34 1.58
N PHE A 45 5.10 11.94 1.48
CA PHE A 45 3.87 11.42 2.07
C PHE A 45 3.02 10.54 1.15
N ILE A 46 3.45 10.29 -0.10
CA ILE A 46 2.59 9.60 -1.08
C ILE A 46 2.25 8.16 -0.66
N GLY A 47 3.19 7.45 -0.01
CA GLY A 47 2.95 6.10 0.47
C GLY A 47 1.87 6.06 1.56
N ASP A 48 1.97 6.96 2.54
CA ASP A 48 0.99 7.08 3.63
C ASP A 48 -0.39 7.50 3.11
N ALA A 49 -0.39 8.43 2.15
CA ALA A 49 -1.60 8.91 1.51
C ALA A 49 -2.35 7.80 0.78
N LEU A 50 -1.65 6.96 0.02
CA LEU A 50 -2.26 5.87 -0.72
C LEU A 50 -2.76 4.75 0.20
N ALA A 51 -2.05 4.46 1.29
CA ALA A 51 -2.49 3.48 2.29
C ALA A 51 -3.85 3.89 2.89
N HIS A 52 -3.98 5.14 3.35
CA HIS A 52 -5.22 5.62 3.94
C HIS A 52 -6.32 5.92 2.91
N ALA A 53 -5.95 6.31 1.68
CA ALA A 53 -6.94 6.42 0.61
C ALA A 53 -7.53 5.07 0.22
N SER A 54 -6.74 3.99 0.29
CA SER A 54 -7.23 2.63 0.02
C SER A 54 -8.31 2.21 1.02
N PHE A 55 -8.27 2.69 2.28
CA PHE A 55 -9.29 2.46 3.29
C PHE A 55 -10.68 2.92 2.82
N ALA A 56 -10.77 4.04 2.12
CA ALA A 56 -12.03 4.53 1.55
C ALA A 56 -12.64 3.52 0.58
N GLY A 57 -11.80 2.92 -0.27
CA GLY A 57 -12.18 1.87 -1.20
C GLY A 57 -12.55 0.56 -0.52
N ILE A 58 -11.81 0.17 0.52
CA ILE A 58 -12.10 -1.01 1.35
C ILE A 58 -13.47 -0.86 2.02
N ALA A 59 -13.73 0.29 2.64
CA ALA A 59 -15.00 0.61 3.26
C ALA A 59 -16.16 0.59 2.26
N ALA A 60 -15.97 1.20 1.08
CA ALA A 60 -16.97 1.19 0.02
C ALA A 60 -17.23 -0.23 -0.52
N ALA A 61 -16.18 -1.01 -0.76
CA ALA A 61 -16.30 -2.38 -1.26
C ALA A 61 -17.01 -3.29 -0.25
N PHE A 62 -16.68 -3.15 1.03
CA PHE A 62 -17.35 -3.84 2.12
C PHE A 62 -18.85 -3.49 2.15
N ALA A 63 -19.17 -2.20 2.07
CA ALA A 63 -20.56 -1.73 2.06
C ALA A 63 -21.38 -2.24 0.86
N LEU A 64 -20.72 -2.44 -0.30
CA LEU A 64 -21.34 -2.93 -1.53
C LEU A 64 -21.33 -4.46 -1.65
N GLY A 65 -20.69 -5.18 -0.72
CA GLY A 65 -20.53 -6.64 -0.79
C GLY A 65 -19.64 -7.13 -1.94
N VAL A 66 -18.74 -6.29 -2.44
CA VAL A 66 -17.79 -6.62 -3.52
C VAL A 66 -16.39 -6.92 -2.96
N SER A 67 -15.48 -7.38 -3.83
CA SER A 67 -14.10 -7.70 -3.42
C SER A 67 -13.39 -6.49 -2.81
N ILE A 68 -12.93 -6.65 -1.57
CA ILE A 68 -12.19 -5.64 -0.80
C ILE A 68 -10.90 -5.24 -1.52
N TYR A 69 -10.19 -6.21 -2.12
CA TYR A 69 -8.97 -5.95 -2.90
C TYR A 69 -9.24 -5.02 -4.07
N LEU A 70 -10.37 -5.21 -4.76
CA LEU A 70 -10.74 -4.39 -5.91
C LEU A 70 -11.10 -2.97 -5.48
N GLY A 71 -11.85 -2.82 -4.38
CA GLY A 71 -12.13 -1.51 -3.77
C GLY A 71 -10.85 -0.76 -3.41
N ALA A 72 -9.91 -1.43 -2.73
CA ALA A 72 -8.63 -0.86 -2.33
C ALA A 72 -7.82 -0.35 -3.53
N ILE A 73 -7.68 -1.17 -4.58
CA ILE A 73 -6.94 -0.83 -5.79
C ILE A 73 -7.59 0.36 -6.51
N VAL A 74 -8.92 0.33 -6.69
CA VAL A 74 -9.64 1.41 -7.39
C VAL A 74 -9.49 2.72 -6.64
N ALA A 75 -9.64 2.74 -5.32
CA ALA A 75 -9.48 3.96 -4.52
C ALA A 75 -8.03 4.46 -4.54
N ALA A 76 -7.04 3.59 -4.39
CA ALA A 76 -5.62 3.96 -4.44
C ALA A 76 -5.26 4.57 -5.81
N VAL A 77 -5.68 3.95 -6.92
CA VAL A 77 -5.45 4.46 -8.28
C VAL A 77 -6.19 5.77 -8.51
N ALA A 78 -7.46 5.88 -8.11
CA ALA A 78 -8.23 7.10 -8.23
C ALA A 78 -7.59 8.27 -7.47
N THR A 79 -7.10 8.02 -6.25
CA THR A 79 -6.39 9.03 -5.47
C THR A 79 -5.04 9.39 -6.08
N ALA A 80 -4.24 8.42 -6.55
CA ALA A 80 -2.98 8.69 -7.24
C ALA A 80 -3.18 9.57 -8.49
N VAL A 81 -4.19 9.24 -9.31
CA VAL A 81 -4.57 10.03 -10.49
C VAL A 81 -5.08 11.42 -10.08
N GLY A 82 -5.89 11.50 -9.03
CA GLY A 82 -6.36 12.77 -8.48
C GLY A 82 -5.22 13.68 -8.01
N ILE A 83 -4.22 13.13 -7.31
CA ILE A 83 -3.02 13.86 -6.88
C ILE A 83 -2.28 14.40 -8.10
N ALA A 84 -2.03 13.55 -9.10
CA ALA A 84 -1.33 13.95 -10.32
C ALA A 84 -2.10 15.04 -11.08
N PHE A 85 -3.42 14.88 -11.23
CA PHE A 85 -4.27 15.84 -11.93
C PHE A 85 -4.31 17.20 -11.22
N ILE A 86 -4.53 17.23 -9.90
CA ILE A 86 -4.59 18.46 -9.12
C ILE A 86 -3.23 19.16 -9.12
N SER A 87 -2.14 18.41 -8.95
CA SER A 87 -0.81 19.00 -8.94
C SER A 87 -0.42 19.59 -10.30
N GLN A 88 -0.72 18.90 -11.41
CA GLN A 88 -0.38 19.37 -12.76
C GLN A 88 -1.26 20.53 -13.23
N ARG A 89 -2.58 20.47 -13.03
CA ARG A 89 -3.51 21.51 -13.52
C ARG A 89 -3.65 22.70 -12.59
N GLY A 90 -3.62 22.45 -11.27
CA GLY A 90 -3.78 23.49 -10.26
C GLY A 90 -2.52 24.32 -10.00
N ARG A 91 -1.36 23.91 -10.55
CA ARG A 91 -0.04 24.43 -10.17
C ARG A 91 0.21 24.37 -8.66
N ILE A 92 -0.41 23.39 -8.00
CA ILE A 92 -0.29 23.14 -6.57
C ILE A 92 0.85 22.14 -6.35
N ARG A 93 1.63 22.33 -5.28
CA ARG A 93 2.70 21.40 -4.90
C ARG A 93 2.12 20.00 -4.64
N PHE A 94 2.86 18.97 -5.02
CA PHE A 94 2.46 17.58 -4.79
C PHE A 94 2.08 17.33 -3.33
N ASP A 95 2.86 17.81 -2.35
CA ASP A 95 2.58 17.63 -0.93
C ASP A 95 1.20 18.14 -0.50
N THR A 96 0.77 19.29 -1.03
CA THR A 96 -0.54 19.84 -0.71
C THR A 96 -1.66 19.03 -1.35
N ALA A 97 -1.49 18.60 -2.61
CA ALA A 97 -2.46 17.76 -3.29
C ALA A 97 -2.59 16.38 -2.60
N ILE A 98 -1.46 15.79 -2.22
CA ILE A 98 -1.36 14.56 -1.44
C ILE A 98 -2.14 14.72 -0.13
N GLY A 99 -1.85 15.77 0.66
CA GLY A 99 -2.49 16.00 1.95
C GLY A 99 -4.01 16.18 1.85
N VAL A 100 -4.50 16.97 0.88
CA VAL A 100 -5.95 17.21 0.72
C VAL A 100 -6.69 15.94 0.30
N LEU A 101 -6.17 15.19 -0.68
CA LEU A 101 -6.83 13.96 -1.11
C LEU A 101 -6.72 12.83 -0.09
N PHE A 102 -5.60 12.75 0.65
CA PHE A 102 -5.43 11.85 1.77
C PHE A 102 -6.52 12.06 2.83
N VAL A 103 -6.64 13.27 3.37
CA VAL A 103 -7.62 13.58 4.42
C VAL A 103 -9.05 13.36 3.90
N GLY A 104 -9.33 13.80 2.67
CA GLY A 104 -10.65 13.64 2.05
C GLY A 104 -11.04 12.18 1.87
N ALA A 105 -10.15 11.35 1.31
CA ALA A 105 -10.41 9.93 1.10
C ALA A 105 -10.56 9.20 2.44
N PHE A 106 -9.67 9.44 3.40
CA PHE A 106 -9.74 8.79 4.70
C PHE A 106 -11.04 9.15 5.44
N ALA A 107 -11.40 10.44 5.48
CA ALA A 107 -12.65 10.88 6.06
C ALA A 107 -13.87 10.25 5.38
N LEU A 108 -13.85 10.11 4.05
CA LEU A 108 -14.89 9.44 3.29
C LEU A 108 -15.03 7.97 3.71
N GLY A 109 -13.91 7.25 3.87
CA GLY A 109 -13.92 5.88 4.39
C GLY A 109 -14.55 5.77 5.78
N ILE A 110 -14.16 6.66 6.70
CA ILE A 110 -14.73 6.71 8.07
C ILE A 110 -16.24 6.97 8.03
N VAL A 111 -16.70 7.87 7.16
CA VAL A 111 -18.12 8.20 7.01
C VAL A 111 -18.93 7.02 6.46
N ILE A 112 -18.38 6.24 5.54
CA ILE A 112 -19.01 5.01 5.03
C ILE A 112 -19.13 3.99 6.16
N VAL A 113 -18.03 3.75 6.87
CA VAL A 113 -17.95 2.81 7.98
C VAL A 113 -18.93 3.17 9.10
N SER A 114 -19.01 4.45 9.48
CA SER A 114 -19.89 4.93 10.55
C SER A 114 -21.39 4.72 10.27
N ARG A 115 -21.78 4.47 9.02
CA ARG A 115 -23.17 4.20 8.63
C ARG A 115 -23.50 2.72 8.54
N GLN A 116 -22.54 1.83 8.78
CA GLN A 116 -22.74 0.39 8.74
C GLN A 116 -23.13 -0.13 10.13
N ASP A 117 -24.35 -0.63 10.27
CA ASP A 117 -24.86 -1.18 11.54
C ASP A 117 -24.17 -2.49 11.94
N ASN A 118 -23.57 -3.20 10.98
CA ASN A 118 -22.98 -4.52 11.16
C ASN A 118 -21.45 -4.49 11.20
N TYR A 119 -20.88 -3.52 11.94
CA TYR A 119 -19.44 -3.34 12.11
C TYR A 119 -18.81 -4.46 12.96
N THR A 120 -18.70 -5.64 12.37
CA THR A 120 -18.14 -6.84 13.00
C THR A 120 -16.75 -7.19 12.48
N VAL A 121 -16.39 -6.70 11.30
CA VAL A 121 -15.04 -6.82 10.74
C VAL A 121 -14.23 -5.62 11.21
N ASP A 122 -13.08 -5.87 11.83
CA ASP A 122 -12.14 -4.79 12.12
C ASP A 122 -11.49 -4.29 10.82
N LEU A 123 -12.15 -3.33 10.15
CA LEU A 123 -11.60 -2.74 8.93
C LEU A 123 -10.28 -1.99 9.19
N PHE A 124 -10.02 -1.57 10.43
CA PHE A 124 -8.72 -0.97 10.78
C PHE A 124 -7.59 -2.00 10.74
N SER A 125 -7.86 -3.27 11.07
CA SER A 125 -6.88 -4.36 10.89
C SER A 125 -6.36 -4.46 9.45
N PHE A 126 -7.15 -4.05 8.45
CA PHE A 126 -6.69 -4.03 7.05
C PHE A 126 -5.74 -2.87 6.74
N VAL A 127 -5.83 -1.74 7.47
CA VAL A 127 -4.95 -0.58 7.30
C VAL A 127 -3.62 -0.79 8.03
N PHE A 128 -3.66 -1.39 9.23
CA PHE A 128 -2.47 -1.71 9.99
C PHE A 128 -1.76 -2.99 9.49
N GLY A 129 -2.53 -3.93 8.94
CA GLY A 129 -2.06 -5.16 8.32
C GLY A 129 -1.61 -6.24 9.33
N ASN A 130 -1.52 -7.47 8.84
CA ASN A 130 -0.92 -8.59 9.57
C ASN A 130 0.02 -9.37 8.66
N VAL A 131 1.33 -9.13 8.82
CA VAL A 131 2.37 -9.77 8.00
C VAL A 131 2.40 -11.30 8.21
N LEU A 132 2.03 -11.77 9.40
CA LEU A 132 2.01 -13.21 9.71
C LEU A 132 0.85 -13.95 9.03
N GLY A 133 -0.19 -13.22 8.60
CA GLY A 133 -1.37 -13.75 7.94
C GLY A 133 -1.23 -13.98 6.43
N VAL A 134 -0.06 -13.65 5.85
CA VAL A 134 0.18 -13.76 4.41
C VAL A 134 0.13 -15.21 3.95
N SER A 135 -0.72 -15.49 2.95
CA SER A 135 -0.81 -16.80 2.30
C SER A 135 0.18 -16.93 1.13
N TRP A 136 0.38 -18.17 0.64
CA TRP A 136 1.21 -18.40 -0.56
C TRP A 136 0.64 -17.73 -1.82
N ASN A 137 -0.69 -17.64 -1.92
CA ASN A 137 -1.34 -16.96 -3.02
C ASN A 137 -1.06 -15.44 -2.96
N ASP A 138 -1.14 -14.85 -1.78
CA ASP A 138 -0.78 -13.43 -1.58
C ASP A 138 0.68 -13.18 -1.96
N LEU A 139 1.58 -14.09 -1.56
CA LEU A 139 2.99 -14.02 -1.90
C LEU A 139 3.24 -14.05 -3.41
N ALA A 140 2.53 -14.91 -4.15
CA ALA A 140 2.60 -14.99 -5.59
C ALA A 140 2.10 -13.70 -6.26
N VAL A 141 0.98 -13.15 -5.79
CA VAL A 141 0.44 -11.87 -6.26
C VAL A 141 1.41 -10.72 -5.99
N MET A 142 1.98 -10.66 -4.78
CA MET A 142 3.00 -9.67 -4.40
C MET A 142 4.25 -9.77 -5.28
N ALA A 143 4.73 -11.00 -5.54
CA ALA A 143 5.90 -11.22 -6.38
C ALA A 143 5.64 -10.79 -7.84
N VAL A 144 4.49 -11.15 -8.40
CA VAL A 144 4.10 -10.76 -9.76
C VAL A 144 3.97 -9.23 -9.86
N MET A 145 3.22 -8.61 -8.95
CA MET A 145 3.04 -7.15 -8.97
C MET A 145 4.33 -6.40 -8.71
N GLY A 146 5.15 -6.85 -7.76
CA GLY A 146 6.46 -6.28 -7.48
C GLY A 146 7.39 -6.37 -8.69
N THR A 147 7.40 -7.52 -9.38
CA THR A 147 8.17 -7.69 -10.62
C THR A 147 7.68 -6.74 -11.70
N VAL A 148 6.37 -6.59 -11.88
CA VAL A 148 5.78 -5.63 -12.84
C VAL A 148 6.21 -4.21 -12.51
N VAL A 149 6.13 -3.79 -11.24
CA VAL A 149 6.56 -2.45 -10.82
C VAL A 149 8.04 -2.21 -11.11
N VAL A 150 8.91 -3.14 -10.70
CA VAL A 150 10.36 -3.02 -10.94
C VAL A 150 10.67 -3.02 -12.44
N ALA A 151 10.00 -3.86 -13.23
CA ALA A 151 10.17 -3.91 -14.67
C ALA A 151 9.72 -2.59 -15.35
N LEU A 152 8.59 -2.01 -14.92
CA LEU A 152 8.12 -0.72 -15.42
C LEU A 152 9.11 0.40 -15.06
N VAL A 153 9.58 0.44 -13.81
CA VAL A 153 10.58 1.44 -13.39
C VAL A 153 11.88 1.29 -14.19
N GLY A 154 12.32 0.05 -14.45
CA GLY A 154 13.49 -0.22 -15.28
C GLY A 154 13.29 0.18 -16.74
N ALA A 155 12.12 -0.12 -17.32
CA ALA A 155 11.80 0.21 -18.71
C ALA A 155 11.68 1.73 -18.94
N PHE A 156 11.06 2.44 -18.00
CA PHE A 156 10.88 3.90 -18.04
C PHE A 156 11.95 4.67 -17.27
N TYR A 157 13.10 4.05 -16.97
CA TYR A 157 14.13 4.66 -16.14
C TYR A 157 14.64 5.99 -16.72
N LYS A 158 14.80 6.05 -18.05
CA LYS A 158 15.25 7.27 -18.74
C LYS A 158 14.22 8.38 -18.57
N GLU A 159 12.96 8.10 -18.89
CA GLU A 159 11.86 9.05 -18.78
C GLU A 159 11.64 9.50 -17.33
N LEU A 160 11.84 8.62 -16.35
CA LEU A 160 11.72 8.95 -14.93
C LEU A 160 12.86 9.84 -14.42
N LEU A 161 14.06 9.73 -15.00
CA LEU A 161 15.26 10.49 -14.63
C LEU A 161 15.36 11.86 -15.34
N PHE A 162 14.83 11.97 -16.56
CA PHE A 162 14.90 13.19 -17.39
C PHE A 162 13.68 14.12 -17.27
N VAL A 163 12.75 13.83 -16.35
CA VAL A 163 11.65 14.73 -15.93
C VAL A 163 12.09 15.51 -14.71
#